data_AF-A0A2Z2MGV8-F1
#
_entry.id   AF-A0A2Z2MGV8-F1
#
_cell.length_a   1.000
_cell.length_b   1.000
_cell.length_c   1.000
_cell.angle_alpha   90.00
_cell.angle_beta   90.00
_cell.angle_gamma   90.00
#
_symmetry.space_group_name_H-M   'P 1'
#
loop_
_entity.id
_entity.type
_entity.pdbx_description
1 polymer ?
#
loop_
_entity_poly.entity_id
_entity_poly.type
_entity_poly.pdbx_seq_one_letter_code
_entity_poly.pdbx_strand_id
1 'polypeptide(L)'
;MMKSFLTTLIIASMVIVAGCLSVTPGTRTPGGVEYPSTTSETSSPSTPTPATTPPVTWTNPLVKWENATISLPSQDAELNCPGILWRYLLKDALECMLSGKELDVISPLAEQLKGENLPQSVWNVLEWEGEWLSYDWEKASQPFAKVIIYPDGRQEVVEGQNNTIQTPYETIMRRKGVCTDYTILTDALLLAMNHSPVYAMAINLTDLGHATALVKIGGWYFALDQHLPPMDLGAYYRYWERQGSTIINSTLYEITPGENQANVKNLGTIRGEEFLKQDYTMTDADARNLAYSMMNVFYGDFGLKADDSLTSLSDGRLPKGYKAGWTWGVTYYHLADYYHPFFQEQYTEWLVSQMLSNQEFSSYVQKSNSLWIEVKIEGNDLVVTIYLGSS
;
A
#
# COMPACT_ATOMS: atom_id res chain seq x y z
N MET A 1 -42.20 7.20 58.49
CA MET A 1 -40.84 7.51 57.97
C MET A 1 -40.42 6.37 57.05
N MET A 2 -40.67 6.49 55.74
CA MET A 2 -40.07 5.61 54.72
C MET A 2 -38.88 6.37 54.13
N LYS A 3 -37.66 5.92 54.42
CA LYS A 3 -36.45 6.40 53.75
C LYS A 3 -36.33 5.65 52.43
N SER A 4 -36.62 6.35 51.34
CA SER A 4 -36.26 5.95 49.98
C SER A 4 -34.73 5.92 49.89
N PHE A 5 -34.17 4.73 49.66
CA PHE A 5 -32.79 4.58 49.20
C PHE A 5 -32.79 4.78 47.69
N LEU A 6 -32.39 5.99 47.25
CA LEU A 6 -31.95 6.18 45.87
C LEU A 6 -30.59 5.49 45.73
N THR A 7 -30.57 4.33 45.09
CA THR A 7 -29.34 3.69 44.62
C THR A 7 -28.98 4.37 43.30
N THR A 8 -27.98 5.26 43.33
CA THR A 8 -27.42 5.86 42.12
C THR A 8 -26.70 4.76 41.34
N LEU A 9 -27.36 4.23 40.30
CA LEU A 9 -26.74 3.30 39.36
C LEU A 9 -25.77 4.09 38.48
N ILE A 10 -24.47 4.01 38.80
CA ILE A 10 -23.43 4.54 37.91
C ILE A 10 -23.35 3.59 36.72
N ILE A 11 -24.00 3.96 35.62
CA ILE A 11 -23.92 3.25 34.34
C ILE A 11 -22.58 3.64 33.70
N ALA A 12 -21.61 2.74 33.77
CA ALA A 12 -20.35 2.88 33.06
C ALA A 12 -20.56 2.44 31.60
N SER A 13 -20.52 3.40 30.67
CA SER A 13 -20.46 3.14 29.23
C SER A 13 -19.01 3.11 28.75
N MET A 14 -18.70 2.22 27.80
CA MET A 14 -17.39 2.18 27.15
C MET A 14 -17.45 3.05 25.89
N VAL A 15 -16.50 3.98 25.78
CA VAL A 15 -16.34 4.85 24.62
C VAL A 15 -15.13 4.37 23.84
N ILE A 16 -15.33 4.01 22.58
CA ILE A 16 -14.26 3.63 21.65
C ILE A 16 -14.21 4.69 20.55
N VAL A 17 -13.03 5.28 20.33
CA VAL A 17 -12.77 6.10 19.15
C VAL A 17 -12.23 5.17 18.08
N ALA A 18 -12.95 5.10 16.97
CA ALA A 18 -12.75 4.13 15.92
C ALA A 18 -12.15 4.85 14.71
N GLY A 19 -10.85 4.66 14.51
CA GLY A 19 -10.14 5.15 13.34
C GLY A 19 -8.76 5.73 13.63
N CYS A 20 -8.08 6.08 12.54
CA CYS A 20 -6.77 6.67 12.45
C CYS A 20 -6.70 7.96 13.33
N LEU A 21 -6.45 7.87 14.66
CA LEU A 21 -6.46 8.96 15.67
C LEU A 21 -6.08 10.34 15.08
N SER A 22 -6.64 11.44 15.56
CA SER A 22 -6.09 12.77 15.25
C SER A 22 -5.90 13.54 16.55
N VAL A 23 -4.65 13.91 16.83
CA VAL A 23 -4.34 14.95 17.80
C VAL A 23 -4.46 16.30 17.08
N THR A 24 -5.10 17.27 17.73
CA THR A 24 -5.31 18.64 17.24
C THR A 24 -4.03 19.26 16.64
N PRO A 25 -4.08 19.97 15.50
CA PRO A 25 -2.89 20.48 14.83
C PRO A 25 -2.21 21.57 15.65
N GLY A 26 -0.98 21.30 16.09
CA GLY A 26 -0.01 22.34 16.42
C GLY A 26 0.62 22.84 15.14
N THR A 27 0.47 24.14 14.87
CA THR A 27 0.97 24.83 13.68
C THR A 27 2.44 24.53 13.42
N ARG A 28 2.77 23.77 12.37
CA ARG A 28 4.12 23.71 11.80
C ARG A 28 4.06 23.60 10.28
N THR A 29 4.88 24.43 9.66
CA THR A 29 5.03 24.67 8.22
C THR A 29 5.50 23.43 7.48
N PRO A 30 4.95 23.08 6.30
CA PRO A 30 5.45 21.98 5.49
C PRO A 30 6.58 22.44 4.57
N GLY A 31 7.71 21.75 4.62
CA GLY A 31 8.68 21.69 3.54
C GLY A 31 8.54 20.32 2.87
N GLY A 32 7.79 20.25 1.78
CA GLY A 32 7.69 19.08 0.91
C GLY A 32 8.33 19.38 -0.44
N VAL A 33 9.01 18.39 -1.01
CA VAL A 33 9.45 18.39 -2.41
C VAL A 33 8.52 17.47 -3.20
N GLU A 34 8.04 17.98 -4.33
CA GLU A 34 7.02 17.46 -5.23
C GLU A 34 7.55 16.37 -6.18
N TYR A 35 6.67 15.44 -6.57
CA TYR A 35 6.68 14.79 -7.89
C TYR A 35 5.64 15.48 -8.80
N PRO A 36 5.89 15.62 -10.11
CA PRO A 36 5.15 16.56 -10.94
C PRO A 36 3.78 16.01 -11.33
N SER A 37 2.74 16.83 -11.15
CA SER A 37 1.43 16.63 -11.77
C SER A 37 0.96 17.92 -12.43
N THR A 38 0.52 17.77 -13.68
CA THR A 38 0.20 18.85 -14.61
C THR A 38 -1.11 19.56 -14.25
N THR A 39 -1.13 20.86 -14.54
CA THR A 39 -2.15 21.90 -14.28
C THR A 39 -3.61 21.56 -14.60
N SER A 40 -4.50 21.97 -13.69
CA SER A 40 -5.95 22.15 -13.90
C SER A 40 -6.33 23.64 -13.82
N GLU A 41 -7.14 24.11 -14.77
CA GLU A 41 -7.80 25.43 -14.74
C GLU A 41 -9.06 25.39 -13.87
N THR A 42 -9.18 26.40 -13.01
CA THR A 42 -10.24 26.61 -12.03
C THR A 42 -11.41 27.41 -12.63
N SER A 43 -12.64 26.95 -12.43
CA SER A 43 -13.84 27.81 -12.50
C SER A 43 -14.75 27.57 -11.31
N SER A 44 -15.13 28.66 -10.65
CA SER A 44 -15.85 28.76 -9.37
C SER A 44 -17.29 28.19 -9.37
N PRO A 45 -17.83 27.82 -8.19
CA PRO A 45 -19.07 27.07 -8.07
C PRO A 45 -20.31 27.95 -7.88
N SER A 46 -21.45 27.43 -8.33
CA SER A 46 -22.79 27.89 -7.93
C SER A 46 -23.51 26.76 -7.20
N THR A 47 -24.08 27.10 -6.04
CA THR A 47 -24.75 26.20 -5.11
C THR A 47 -26.12 25.74 -5.62
N PRO A 48 -26.48 24.46 -5.44
CA PRO A 48 -27.86 24.14 -5.09
C PRO A 48 -28.04 23.10 -3.97
N THR A 49 -29.15 23.31 -3.27
CA THR A 49 -29.83 22.62 -2.16
C THR A 49 -30.00 21.09 -2.32
N PRO A 50 -30.02 20.30 -1.23
CA PRO A 50 -30.02 18.83 -1.29
C PRO A 50 -31.35 18.24 -1.75
N ALA A 51 -31.28 17.41 -2.80
CA ALA A 51 -32.34 16.49 -3.20
C ALA A 51 -31.98 15.07 -2.76
N THR A 52 -32.88 14.42 -2.04
CA THR A 52 -32.85 13.00 -1.69
C THR A 52 -32.84 12.17 -2.97
N THR A 53 -31.69 11.55 -3.27
CA THR A 53 -31.50 10.73 -4.47
C THR A 53 -31.66 9.25 -4.09
N PRO A 54 -32.43 8.44 -4.85
CA PRO A 54 -32.55 6.99 -4.66
C PRO A 54 -31.20 6.27 -4.93
N PRO A 55 -31.03 5.01 -4.49
CA PRO A 55 -29.74 4.32 -4.56
C PRO A 55 -29.22 4.28 -6.00
N VAL A 56 -27.95 4.68 -6.16
CA VAL A 56 -27.26 4.67 -7.44
C VAL A 56 -27.21 3.23 -7.95
N THR A 57 -27.94 2.94 -9.02
CA THR A 57 -27.75 1.73 -9.82
C THR A 57 -26.36 1.83 -10.44
N TRP A 58 -25.38 1.20 -9.81
CA TRP A 58 -24.01 1.11 -10.34
C TRP A 58 -24.06 0.29 -11.63
N THR A 59 -23.77 0.91 -12.77
CA THR A 59 -23.49 0.17 -14.01
C THR A 59 -22.15 -0.53 -13.83
N ASN A 60 -22.10 -1.86 -14.04
CA ASN A 60 -20.88 -2.68 -13.96
C ASN A 60 -19.67 -1.90 -14.52
N PRO A 61 -18.72 -1.47 -13.67
CA PRO A 61 -17.60 -0.73 -14.18
C PRO A 61 -16.57 -1.71 -14.73
N LEU A 62 -16.16 -1.38 -15.93
CA LEU A 62 -14.97 -1.88 -16.57
C LEU A 62 -13.76 -1.43 -15.73
N VAL A 63 -13.19 -2.33 -14.92
CA VAL A 63 -11.85 -2.13 -14.35
C VAL A 63 -10.87 -2.41 -15.48
N LYS A 64 -10.05 -1.43 -15.85
CA LYS A 64 -8.99 -1.63 -16.83
C LYS A 64 -7.73 -2.03 -16.10
N TRP A 65 -7.08 -3.07 -16.58
CA TRP A 65 -5.71 -3.43 -16.23
C TRP A 65 -5.03 -3.82 -17.54
N GLU A 66 -3.97 -3.11 -17.92
CA GLU A 66 -3.35 -3.23 -19.24
C GLU A 66 -4.38 -3.18 -20.40
N ASN A 67 -4.56 -4.30 -21.12
CA ASN A 67 -5.51 -4.49 -22.22
C ASN A 67 -6.79 -5.24 -21.79
N ALA A 68 -6.89 -5.65 -20.53
CA ALA A 68 -8.02 -6.40 -20.00
C ALA A 68 -9.09 -5.46 -19.44
N THR A 69 -10.34 -5.85 -19.63
CA THR A 69 -11.48 -5.16 -19.03
C THR A 69 -12.24 -6.13 -18.15
N ILE A 70 -12.17 -5.92 -16.84
CA ILE A 70 -12.84 -6.77 -15.84
C ILE A 70 -14.22 -6.21 -15.57
N SER A 71 -15.23 -7.09 -15.57
CA SER A 71 -16.55 -6.77 -15.03
C SER A 71 -16.67 -7.41 -13.66
N LEU A 72 -16.81 -6.59 -12.63
CA LEU A 72 -17.30 -7.07 -11.33
C LEU A 72 -18.84 -7.22 -11.38
N PRO A 73 -19.44 -7.99 -10.45
CA PRO A 73 -20.88 -7.98 -10.24
C PRO A 73 -21.44 -6.56 -10.04
N SER A 74 -22.71 -6.33 -10.36
CA SER A 74 -23.33 -4.99 -10.26
C SER A 74 -23.62 -4.53 -8.82
N GLN A 75 -23.47 -5.44 -7.85
CA GLN A 75 -23.89 -5.24 -6.47
C GLN A 75 -22.89 -5.85 -5.51
N ASP A 76 -22.80 -5.20 -4.33
CA ASP A 76 -22.01 -5.62 -3.18
C ASP A 76 -22.48 -6.98 -2.63
N ALA A 77 -21.64 -7.67 -1.88
CA ALA A 77 -22.04 -8.91 -1.25
C ALA A 77 -23.11 -8.68 -0.18
N GLU A 78 -24.07 -9.60 -0.06
CA GLU A 78 -24.96 -9.64 1.11
C GLU A 78 -24.19 -10.21 2.32
N LEU A 79 -23.55 -9.30 3.06
CA LEU A 79 -22.79 -9.60 4.27
C LEU A 79 -23.69 -9.86 5.47
N ASN A 80 -23.42 -10.95 6.20
CA ASN A 80 -24.14 -11.27 7.44
C ASN A 80 -23.31 -10.82 8.66
N CYS A 81 -23.32 -9.52 8.91
CA CYS A 81 -22.47 -8.91 9.94
C CYS A 81 -23.29 -8.42 11.14
N PRO A 82 -22.97 -8.88 12.36
CA PRO A 82 -23.74 -8.51 13.55
C PRO A 82 -23.45 -7.05 13.94
N GLY A 83 -24.52 -6.30 14.20
CA GLY A 83 -24.43 -4.92 14.70
C GLY A 83 -23.87 -3.93 13.67
N ILE A 84 -23.42 -2.78 14.17
CA ILE A 84 -22.93 -1.68 13.32
C ILE A 84 -21.40 -1.56 13.33
N LEU A 85 -20.72 -2.23 14.26
CA LEU A 85 -19.28 -2.03 14.52
C LEU A 85 -18.39 -2.35 13.32
N TRP A 86 -18.78 -3.29 12.47
CA TRP A 86 -18.02 -3.67 11.28
C TRP A 86 -17.82 -2.53 10.28
N ARG A 87 -18.65 -1.47 10.34
CA ARG A 87 -18.47 -0.26 9.54
C ARG A 87 -17.54 0.77 10.17
N TYR A 88 -17.04 0.55 11.38
CA TYR A 88 -16.30 1.57 12.14
C TYR A 88 -15.03 1.05 12.80
N LEU A 89 -15.03 -0.17 13.32
CA LEU A 89 -13.88 -0.78 14.00
C LEU A 89 -13.16 -1.76 13.07
N LEU A 90 -11.84 -1.58 12.92
CA LEU A 90 -11.02 -2.40 12.03
C LEU A 90 -11.17 -3.90 12.31
N LYS A 91 -11.11 -4.33 13.58
CA LYS A 91 -11.24 -5.75 13.93
C LYS A 91 -12.58 -6.35 13.45
N ASP A 92 -13.69 -5.68 13.73
CA ASP A 92 -15.02 -6.11 13.33
C ASP A 92 -15.19 -6.04 11.80
N ALA A 93 -14.55 -5.08 11.15
CA ALA A 93 -14.52 -4.96 9.69
C ALA A 93 -13.75 -6.13 9.06
N LEU A 94 -12.58 -6.51 9.59
CA LEU A 94 -11.81 -7.66 9.12
C LEU A 94 -12.61 -8.96 9.24
N GLU A 95 -13.32 -9.17 10.36
CA GLU A 95 -14.16 -10.37 10.54
C GLU A 95 -15.32 -10.42 9.53
N CYS A 96 -15.95 -9.28 9.28
CA CYS A 96 -17.13 -9.16 8.44
C CYS A 96 -16.82 -9.14 6.94
N MET A 97 -15.96 -8.20 6.51
CA MET A 97 -15.72 -7.84 5.12
C MET A 97 -14.74 -8.80 4.43
N LEU A 98 -14.05 -9.67 5.17
CA LEU A 98 -13.18 -10.71 4.59
C LEU A 98 -13.88 -12.08 4.51
N SER A 99 -15.22 -12.09 4.51
CA SER A 99 -16.03 -13.30 4.35
C SER A 99 -15.96 -13.87 2.93
N GLY A 100 -16.18 -15.19 2.77
CA GLY A 100 -16.14 -15.84 1.47
C GLY A 100 -17.02 -15.17 0.40
N LYS A 101 -18.20 -14.67 0.76
CA LYS A 101 -19.08 -13.97 -0.19
C LYS A 101 -18.47 -12.69 -0.76
N GLU A 102 -17.77 -11.90 0.06
CA GLU A 102 -17.09 -10.69 -0.42
C GLU A 102 -15.91 -11.06 -1.31
N LEU A 103 -15.14 -12.07 -0.90
CA LEU A 103 -14.01 -12.57 -1.67
C LEU A 103 -14.46 -13.08 -3.05
N ASP A 104 -15.61 -13.76 -3.14
CA ASP A 104 -16.20 -14.21 -4.41
C ASP A 104 -16.53 -13.04 -5.34
N VAL A 105 -17.04 -11.92 -4.79
CA VAL A 105 -17.39 -10.72 -5.57
C VAL A 105 -16.16 -10.09 -6.22
N ILE A 106 -15.04 -10.01 -5.48
CA ILE A 106 -13.80 -9.39 -5.98
C ILE A 106 -12.86 -10.39 -6.67
N SER A 107 -13.18 -11.68 -6.65
CA SER A 107 -12.35 -12.75 -7.21
C SER A 107 -11.91 -12.52 -8.67
N PRO A 108 -12.71 -11.92 -9.59
CA PRO A 108 -12.24 -11.68 -10.94
C PRO A 108 -11.05 -10.70 -11.02
N LEU A 109 -11.01 -9.70 -10.14
CA LEU A 109 -9.85 -8.80 -10.03
C LEU A 109 -8.68 -9.53 -9.36
N ALA A 110 -8.93 -10.26 -8.29
CA ALA A 110 -7.91 -11.04 -7.60
C ALA A 110 -7.21 -12.04 -8.53
N GLU A 111 -7.95 -12.73 -9.39
CA GLU A 111 -7.39 -13.66 -10.38
C GLU A 111 -6.44 -12.97 -11.38
N GLN A 112 -6.72 -11.73 -11.78
CA GLN A 112 -5.86 -10.98 -12.69
C GLN A 112 -4.58 -10.47 -12.02
N LEU A 113 -4.69 -10.05 -10.76
CA LEU A 113 -3.54 -9.57 -9.99
C LEU A 113 -2.68 -10.73 -9.44
N LYS A 114 -3.17 -11.97 -9.52
CA LYS A 114 -2.47 -13.13 -8.97
C LYS A 114 -1.17 -13.41 -9.71
N GLY A 115 -0.04 -13.23 -9.01
CA GLY A 115 1.26 -13.66 -9.47
C GLY A 115 1.52 -15.15 -9.25
N GLU A 116 2.66 -15.63 -9.72
CA GLU A 116 3.09 -17.03 -9.56
C GLU A 116 3.33 -17.42 -8.09
N ASN A 117 3.64 -16.42 -7.26
CA ASN A 117 3.96 -16.59 -5.85
C ASN A 117 3.48 -15.36 -5.04
N LEU A 118 3.56 -15.46 -3.71
CA LEU A 118 3.13 -14.40 -2.79
C LEU A 118 3.86 -13.06 -3.03
N PRO A 119 5.21 -13.00 -3.14
CA PRO A 119 5.91 -11.77 -3.51
C PRO A 119 5.34 -11.06 -4.74
N GLN A 120 5.13 -11.80 -5.83
CA GLN A 120 4.58 -11.25 -7.06
C GLN A 120 3.13 -10.76 -6.89
N SER A 121 2.26 -11.56 -6.25
CA SER A 121 0.88 -11.15 -5.96
C SER A 121 0.82 -9.85 -5.15
N VAL A 122 1.66 -9.73 -4.12
CA VAL A 122 1.75 -8.54 -3.27
C VAL A 122 2.17 -7.33 -4.08
N TRP A 123 3.18 -7.49 -4.92
CA TRP A 123 3.67 -6.41 -5.78
C TRP A 123 2.60 -5.94 -6.77
N ASN A 124 1.95 -6.88 -7.45
CA ASN A 124 0.87 -6.58 -8.39
C ASN A 124 -0.30 -5.85 -7.71
N VAL A 125 -0.67 -6.24 -6.49
CA VAL A 125 -1.73 -5.55 -5.72
C VAL A 125 -1.33 -4.12 -5.42
N LEU A 126 -0.13 -3.88 -4.89
CA LEU A 126 0.34 -2.53 -4.55
C LEU A 126 0.53 -1.64 -5.79
N GLU A 127 1.01 -2.20 -6.89
CA GLU A 127 1.11 -1.51 -8.17
C GLU A 127 -0.27 -1.08 -8.68
N TRP A 128 -1.24 -2.01 -8.66
CA TRP A 128 -2.60 -1.74 -9.06
C TRP A 128 -3.28 -0.71 -8.16
N GLU A 129 -3.11 -0.81 -6.84
CA GLU A 129 -3.65 0.17 -5.89
C GLU A 129 -3.09 1.56 -6.16
N GLY A 130 -1.77 1.68 -6.38
CA GLY A 130 -1.11 2.95 -6.66
C GLY A 130 -1.48 3.57 -8.00
N GLU A 131 -1.79 2.77 -9.02
CA GLU A 131 -2.18 3.26 -10.35
C GLU A 131 -3.68 3.63 -10.43
N TRP A 132 -4.55 2.82 -9.80
CA TRP A 132 -6.00 2.87 -10.06
C TRP A 132 -6.82 3.48 -8.93
N LEU A 133 -6.26 3.62 -7.73
CA LEU A 133 -6.94 4.18 -6.58
C LEU A 133 -6.31 5.51 -6.15
N SER A 134 -7.08 6.31 -5.42
CA SER A 134 -6.59 7.57 -4.85
C SER A 134 -6.94 7.67 -3.37
N TYR A 135 -6.10 8.37 -2.60
CA TYR A 135 -6.40 8.61 -1.19
C TYR A 135 -7.58 9.58 -1.03
N ASP A 136 -8.58 9.19 -0.23
CA ASP A 136 -9.76 10.01 0.05
C ASP A 136 -9.50 11.00 1.19
N TRP A 137 -8.82 12.10 0.85
CA TRP A 137 -8.51 13.19 1.79
C TRP A 137 -9.75 13.82 2.43
N GLU A 138 -10.86 13.89 1.68
CA GLU A 138 -12.12 14.41 2.20
C GLU A 138 -12.62 13.51 3.33
N LYS A 139 -12.70 12.20 3.11
CA LYS A 139 -13.06 11.23 4.15
C LYS A 139 -12.07 11.26 5.32
N ALA A 140 -10.76 11.30 5.04
CA ALA A 140 -9.73 11.32 6.08
C ALA A 140 -9.81 12.56 7.00
N SER A 141 -10.32 13.68 6.48
CA SER A 141 -10.51 14.91 7.25
C SER A 141 -11.77 14.92 8.13
N GLN A 142 -12.67 13.93 7.97
CA GLN A 142 -13.90 13.84 8.76
C GLN A 142 -13.61 13.31 10.17
N PRO A 143 -14.39 13.72 11.19
CA PRO A 143 -14.30 13.14 12.52
C PRO A 143 -14.42 11.62 12.47
N PHE A 144 -13.51 10.95 13.17
CA PHE A 144 -13.57 9.51 13.35
C PHE A 144 -14.81 9.10 14.12
N ALA A 145 -15.29 7.89 13.85
CA ALA A 145 -16.48 7.40 14.49
C ALA A 145 -16.24 7.21 15.98
N LYS A 146 -17.09 7.82 16.80
CA LYS A 146 -17.12 7.59 18.24
C LYS A 146 -18.27 6.67 18.56
N VAL A 147 -17.95 5.47 19.04
CA VAL A 147 -18.94 4.45 19.33
C VAL A 147 -19.09 4.28 20.83
N ILE A 148 -20.34 4.33 21.30
CA ILE A 148 -20.72 4.00 22.67
C ILE A 148 -21.33 2.60 22.66
N ILE A 149 -20.78 1.73 23.51
CA ILE A 149 -21.37 0.43 23.80
C ILE A 149 -22.01 0.53 25.19
N TYR A 150 -23.33 0.39 25.23
CA TYR A 150 -24.11 0.41 26.47
C TYR A 150 -24.07 -0.96 27.17
N PRO A 151 -24.32 -1.02 28.49
CA PRO A 151 -24.27 -2.30 29.23
C PRO A 151 -25.29 -3.35 28.76
N ASP A 152 -26.36 -2.94 28.09
CA ASP A 152 -27.36 -3.81 27.49
C ASP A 152 -26.93 -4.36 26.11
N GLY A 153 -25.72 -4.02 25.66
CA GLY A 153 -25.18 -4.42 24.36
C GLY A 153 -25.60 -3.52 23.21
N ARG A 154 -26.43 -2.49 23.45
CA ARG A 154 -26.77 -1.51 22.42
C ARG A 154 -25.53 -0.74 21.97
N GLN A 155 -25.43 -0.51 20.68
CA GLN A 155 -24.32 0.20 20.03
C GLN A 155 -24.85 1.48 19.41
N GLU A 156 -24.14 2.58 19.59
CA GLU A 156 -24.53 3.88 19.06
C GLU A 156 -23.29 4.66 18.59
N VAL A 157 -23.34 5.17 17.37
CA VAL A 157 -22.31 6.08 16.84
C VAL A 157 -22.76 7.51 17.16
N VAL A 158 -22.04 8.16 18.07
CA VAL A 158 -22.40 9.50 18.56
C VAL A 158 -21.69 10.63 17.82
N GLU A 159 -20.66 10.30 17.05
CA GLU A 159 -19.89 11.23 16.21
C GLU A 159 -19.29 10.46 15.04
N GLY A 160 -19.05 11.10 13.89
CA GLY A 160 -18.37 10.48 12.74
C GLY A 160 -19.20 9.43 12.00
N GLN A 161 -20.53 9.52 12.03
CA GLN A 161 -21.44 8.53 11.42
C GLN A 161 -21.22 8.33 9.91
N ASN A 162 -20.68 9.33 9.21
CA ASN A 162 -20.41 9.26 7.78
C ASN A 162 -19.01 8.70 7.46
N ASN A 163 -18.12 8.63 8.45
CA ASN A 163 -16.77 8.10 8.29
C ASN A 163 -16.77 6.59 8.53
N THR A 164 -17.39 5.87 7.58
CA THR A 164 -17.53 4.41 7.61
C THR A 164 -16.42 3.74 6.82
N ILE A 165 -15.94 2.60 7.30
CA ILE A 165 -15.07 1.70 6.57
C ILE A 165 -15.82 1.17 5.35
N GLN A 166 -15.13 1.18 4.20
CA GLN A 166 -15.64 0.67 2.93
C GLN A 166 -15.41 -0.84 2.82
N THR A 167 -16.32 -1.56 2.18
CA THR A 167 -16.05 -2.95 1.74
C THR A 167 -14.96 -2.96 0.65
N PRO A 168 -14.29 -4.09 0.41
CA PRO A 168 -13.41 -4.27 -0.73
C PRO A 168 -14.08 -3.86 -2.05
N TYR A 169 -15.29 -4.36 -2.32
CA TYR A 169 -16.05 -3.98 -3.51
C TYR A 169 -16.30 -2.47 -3.58
N GLU A 170 -16.77 -1.84 -2.50
CA GLU A 170 -17.00 -0.39 -2.46
C GLU A 170 -15.73 0.42 -2.78
N THR A 171 -14.58 0.01 -2.26
CA THR A 171 -13.30 0.71 -2.47
C THR A 171 -12.85 0.62 -3.93
N ILE A 172 -12.96 -0.57 -4.55
CA ILE A 172 -12.71 -0.75 -5.98
C ILE A 172 -13.64 0.13 -6.82
N MET A 173 -14.93 0.15 -6.47
CA MET A 173 -15.97 0.88 -7.20
C MET A 173 -15.80 2.40 -7.11
N ARG A 174 -15.45 2.89 -5.93
CA ARG A 174 -15.24 4.33 -5.67
C ARG A 174 -13.89 4.81 -6.20
N ARG A 175 -12.93 3.89 -6.41
CA ARG A 175 -11.54 4.17 -6.80
C ARG A 175 -10.82 5.07 -5.81
N LYS A 176 -11.27 5.09 -4.56
CA LYS A 176 -10.66 5.87 -3.49
C LYS A 176 -11.03 5.37 -2.10
N GLY A 177 -10.12 5.54 -1.15
CA GLY A 177 -10.30 5.13 0.24
C GLY A 177 -9.27 5.75 1.17
N VAL A 178 -9.33 5.39 2.45
CA VAL A 178 -8.33 5.77 3.47
C VAL A 178 -7.56 4.56 4.00
N CYS A 179 -6.59 4.78 4.90
CA CYS A 179 -5.78 3.76 5.59
C CYS A 179 -6.49 2.40 5.79
N THR A 180 -7.67 2.41 6.44
CA THR A 180 -8.44 1.20 6.76
C THR A 180 -9.11 0.54 5.56
N ASP A 181 -9.57 1.33 4.58
CA ASP A 181 -10.25 0.81 3.39
C ASP A 181 -9.25 0.03 2.52
N TYR A 182 -8.06 0.59 2.33
CA TYR A 182 -6.96 -0.08 1.62
C TYR A 182 -6.53 -1.34 2.37
N THR A 183 -6.31 -1.28 3.68
CA THR A 183 -5.95 -2.47 4.49
C THR A 183 -6.90 -3.64 4.24
N ILE A 184 -8.20 -3.38 4.26
CA ILE A 184 -9.23 -4.41 4.07
C ILE A 184 -9.26 -4.89 2.62
N LEU A 185 -9.14 -3.98 1.64
CA LEU A 185 -9.07 -4.35 0.24
C LEU A 185 -7.85 -5.22 -0.08
N THR A 186 -6.66 -4.82 0.36
CA THR A 186 -5.41 -5.55 0.14
C THR A 186 -5.50 -6.96 0.73
N ASP A 187 -5.94 -7.10 1.99
CA ASP A 187 -6.12 -8.40 2.63
C ASP A 187 -7.17 -9.25 1.89
N ALA A 188 -8.27 -8.64 1.45
CA ALA A 188 -9.32 -9.34 0.71
C ALA A 188 -8.81 -9.87 -0.64
N LEU A 189 -8.08 -9.06 -1.41
CA LEU A 189 -7.50 -9.47 -2.68
C LEU A 189 -6.54 -10.65 -2.50
N LEU A 190 -5.67 -10.59 -1.49
CA LEU A 190 -4.73 -11.67 -1.20
C LEU A 190 -5.45 -12.96 -0.76
N LEU A 191 -6.46 -12.86 0.11
CA LEU A 191 -7.27 -14.00 0.50
C LEU A 191 -8.02 -14.62 -0.69
N ALA A 192 -8.59 -13.80 -1.57
CA ALA A 192 -9.26 -14.25 -2.80
C ALA A 192 -8.29 -14.94 -3.78
N MET A 193 -7.00 -14.58 -3.76
CA MET A 193 -5.94 -15.30 -4.49
C MET A 193 -5.53 -16.65 -3.84
N ASN A 194 -6.15 -17.02 -2.71
CA ASN A 194 -5.77 -18.13 -1.84
C ASN A 194 -4.44 -17.95 -1.10
N HIS A 195 -3.99 -16.71 -0.87
CA HIS A 195 -2.89 -16.45 0.06
C HIS A 195 -3.44 -16.35 1.47
N SER A 196 -3.06 -17.28 2.34
CA SER A 196 -3.51 -17.32 3.73
C SER A 196 -2.44 -17.98 4.62
N PRO A 197 -2.24 -17.49 5.87
CA PRO A 197 -2.87 -16.32 6.48
C PRO A 197 -2.41 -14.98 5.86
N VAL A 198 -3.26 -13.97 5.98
CA VAL A 198 -2.90 -12.54 5.82
C VAL A 198 -2.96 -11.86 7.18
N TYR A 199 -2.45 -10.63 7.27
CA TYR A 199 -2.28 -9.94 8.53
C TYR A 199 -2.66 -8.46 8.39
N ALA A 200 -3.12 -7.86 9.47
CA ALA A 200 -3.40 -6.42 9.51
C ALA A 200 -2.84 -5.80 10.79
N MET A 201 -2.44 -4.53 10.71
CA MET A 201 -2.07 -3.74 11.88
C MET A 201 -2.96 -2.53 12.05
N ALA A 202 -3.46 -2.34 13.27
CA ALA A 202 -3.91 -1.03 13.74
C ALA A 202 -2.74 -0.35 14.45
N ILE A 203 -2.27 0.78 13.92
CA ILE A 203 -1.06 1.46 14.38
C ILE A 203 -1.44 2.75 15.11
N ASN A 204 -0.81 2.98 16.24
CA ASN A 204 -0.85 4.26 16.94
C ASN A 204 0.46 4.99 16.68
N LEU A 205 0.39 6.09 15.94
CA LEU A 205 1.48 7.04 15.77
C LEU A 205 1.37 8.15 16.83
N THR A 206 2.39 9.01 16.89
CA THR A 206 2.48 10.16 17.80
C THR A 206 1.36 11.17 17.67
N ASP A 207 0.85 11.35 16.46
CA ASP A 207 -0.06 12.42 16.05
C ASP A 207 -1.31 11.88 15.38
N LEU A 208 -1.25 10.67 14.82
CA LEU A 208 -2.38 10.00 14.23
C LEU A 208 -2.43 8.49 14.41
N GLY A 209 -3.55 7.86 14.07
CA GLY A 209 -3.63 6.40 13.96
C GLY A 209 -3.47 5.99 12.50
N HIS A 210 -3.04 4.78 12.23
CA HIS A 210 -2.90 4.25 10.87
C HIS A 210 -3.37 2.80 10.81
N ALA A 211 -3.61 2.30 9.61
CA ALA A 211 -3.87 0.89 9.37
C ALA A 211 -3.16 0.44 8.11
N THR A 212 -2.57 -0.74 8.15
CA THR A 212 -1.88 -1.34 6.99
C THR A 212 -2.10 -2.85 6.96
N ALA A 213 -2.18 -3.40 5.76
CA ALA A 213 -2.14 -4.83 5.52
C ALA A 213 -0.70 -5.35 5.61
N LEU A 214 -0.55 -6.64 5.84
CA LEU A 214 0.71 -7.30 6.06
C LEU A 214 0.69 -8.71 5.47
N VAL A 215 1.85 -9.12 4.96
CA VAL A 215 2.12 -10.53 4.65
C VAL A 215 3.33 -11.02 5.41
N LYS A 216 3.42 -12.35 5.57
CA LYS A 216 4.58 -13.00 6.19
C LYS A 216 5.32 -13.87 5.19
N ILE A 217 6.55 -13.49 4.84
CA ILE A 217 7.39 -14.20 3.87
C ILE A 217 8.70 -14.58 4.56
N GLY A 218 9.03 -15.88 4.58
CA GLY A 218 10.27 -16.36 5.18
C GLY A 218 10.44 -16.00 6.68
N GLY A 219 9.35 -15.78 7.41
CA GLY A 219 9.37 -15.36 8.82
C GLY A 219 9.33 -13.84 9.04
N TRP A 220 9.48 -13.04 7.98
CA TRP A 220 9.46 -11.59 8.00
C TRP A 220 8.08 -11.04 7.66
N TYR A 221 7.66 -9.98 8.33
CA TYR A 221 6.45 -9.23 8.02
C TYR A 221 6.76 -8.07 7.09
N PHE A 222 5.92 -7.88 6.08
CA PHE A 222 6.04 -6.78 5.12
C PHE A 222 4.76 -5.95 5.11
N ALA A 223 4.87 -4.67 5.45
CA ALA A 223 3.82 -3.67 5.40
C ALA A 223 3.45 -3.35 3.95
N LEU A 224 2.15 -3.40 3.67
CA LEU A 224 1.55 -3.16 2.37
C LEU A 224 0.73 -1.88 2.48
N ASP A 225 1.36 -0.74 2.20
CA ASP A 225 0.81 0.59 2.49
C ASP A 225 0.58 1.40 1.20
N GLN A 226 -0.34 0.88 0.37
CA GLN A 226 -0.96 1.55 -0.79
C GLN A 226 -0.03 1.85 -1.97
N HIS A 227 1.29 1.76 -1.79
CA HIS A 227 2.28 2.07 -2.81
C HIS A 227 3.44 1.09 -2.74
N LEU A 228 4.10 0.89 -3.89
CA LEU A 228 5.35 0.16 -3.95
C LEU A 228 6.49 0.95 -3.28
N PRO A 229 7.48 0.25 -2.73
CA PRO A 229 7.55 -1.21 -2.54
C PRO A 229 6.94 -1.66 -1.19
N PRO A 230 6.65 -2.97 -1.01
CA PRO A 230 6.47 -3.55 0.32
C PRO A 230 7.67 -3.25 1.22
N MET A 231 7.44 -2.90 2.48
CA MET A 231 8.50 -2.56 3.43
C MET A 231 8.56 -3.57 4.58
N ASP A 232 9.74 -4.03 4.98
CA ASP A 232 9.86 -4.72 6.26
C ASP A 232 9.53 -3.78 7.43
N LEU A 233 9.32 -4.34 8.62
CA LEU A 233 8.88 -3.52 9.76
C LEU A 233 9.89 -2.44 10.15
N GLY A 234 11.19 -2.71 10.08
CA GLY A 234 12.24 -1.75 10.42
C GLY A 234 12.26 -0.57 9.44
N ALA A 235 12.22 -0.87 8.15
CA ALA A 235 12.10 0.11 7.08
C ALA A 235 10.81 0.94 7.22
N TYR A 236 9.69 0.28 7.54
CA TYR A 236 8.40 0.94 7.74
C TYR A 236 8.38 1.85 8.98
N TYR A 237 9.05 1.47 10.07
CA TYR A 237 9.24 2.34 11.24
C TYR A 237 10.01 3.61 10.87
N ARG A 238 11.12 3.49 10.13
CA ARG A 238 11.91 4.65 9.67
C ARG A 238 11.18 5.49 8.63
N TYR A 239 10.34 4.88 7.79
CA TYR A 239 9.48 5.62 6.88
C TYR A 239 8.62 6.62 7.65
N TRP A 240 7.94 6.18 8.70
CA TRP A 240 7.12 7.07 9.53
C TRP A 240 7.94 8.15 10.23
N GLU A 241 9.13 7.82 10.76
CA GLU A 241 10.02 8.82 11.35
C GLU A 241 10.40 9.93 10.36
N ARG A 242 10.64 9.57 9.09
CA ARG A 242 10.89 10.55 8.02
C ARG A 242 9.66 11.39 7.68
N GLN A 243 8.45 10.86 7.83
CA GLN A 243 7.20 11.62 7.68
C GLN A 243 6.91 12.54 8.88
N GLY A 244 7.73 12.50 9.93
CA GLY A 244 7.59 13.33 11.13
C GLY A 244 6.74 12.72 12.23
N SER A 245 6.39 11.43 12.12
CA SER A 245 5.61 10.67 13.10
C SER A 245 6.41 9.50 13.64
N THR A 246 6.09 9.02 14.84
CA THR A 246 6.73 7.80 15.39
C THR A 246 5.69 6.76 15.71
N ILE A 247 5.95 5.50 15.35
CA ILE A 247 5.12 4.37 15.78
C ILE A 247 5.28 4.19 17.29
N ILE A 248 4.20 4.41 18.05
CA ILE A 248 4.17 4.15 19.49
C ILE A 248 3.99 2.64 19.70
N ASN A 249 2.93 2.09 19.11
CA ASN A 249 2.62 0.67 19.12
C ASN A 249 1.67 0.30 17.97
N SER A 250 1.53 -0.99 17.71
CA SER A 250 0.52 -1.53 16.81
C SER A 250 -0.16 -2.75 17.42
N THR A 251 -1.42 -2.97 17.10
CA THR A 251 -2.11 -4.23 17.37
C THR A 251 -2.11 -5.08 16.11
N LEU A 252 -1.56 -6.29 16.20
CA LEU A 252 -1.44 -7.21 15.08
C LEU A 252 -2.60 -8.22 15.06
N TYR A 253 -3.20 -8.39 13.89
CA TYR A 253 -4.23 -9.37 13.63
C TYR A 253 -3.75 -10.40 12.61
N GLU A 254 -4.05 -11.67 12.84
CA GLU A 254 -3.92 -12.75 11.87
C GLU A 254 -5.31 -13.09 11.34
N ILE A 255 -5.44 -13.14 10.02
CA ILE A 255 -6.71 -13.36 9.33
C ILE A 255 -6.61 -14.61 8.46
N THR A 256 -7.61 -15.49 8.59
CA THR A 256 -7.80 -16.64 7.70
C THR A 256 -9.23 -16.69 7.19
N PRO A 257 -9.48 -17.28 6.00
CA PRO A 257 -10.82 -17.43 5.46
C PRO A 257 -11.73 -18.19 6.43
N GLY A 258 -13.03 -17.88 6.38
CA GLY A 258 -14.08 -18.66 7.02
C GLY A 258 -15.36 -18.61 6.19
N GLU A 259 -16.27 -19.55 6.43
CA GLU A 259 -17.45 -19.74 5.56
C GLU A 259 -18.39 -18.53 5.54
N ASN A 260 -18.71 -17.96 6.71
CA ASN A 260 -19.62 -16.81 6.82
C ASN A 260 -18.92 -15.51 7.19
N GLN A 261 -17.81 -15.62 7.93
CA GLN A 261 -16.99 -14.52 8.45
C GLN A 261 -15.54 -15.00 8.45
N ALA A 262 -14.59 -14.09 8.29
CA ALA A 262 -13.19 -14.43 8.45
C ALA A 262 -12.86 -14.75 9.92
N ASN A 263 -11.89 -15.63 10.12
CA ASN A 263 -11.36 -15.91 11.44
C ASN A 263 -10.25 -14.90 11.73
N VAL A 264 -10.50 -13.96 12.65
CA VAL A 264 -9.55 -12.92 13.04
C VAL A 264 -9.02 -13.17 14.44
N LYS A 265 -7.72 -13.36 14.56
CA LYS A 265 -7.02 -13.59 15.83
C LYS A 265 -6.15 -12.38 16.17
N ASN A 266 -6.41 -11.76 17.32
CA ASN A 266 -5.52 -10.74 17.87
C ASN A 266 -4.25 -11.42 18.40
N LEU A 267 -3.10 -11.11 17.78
CA LEU A 267 -1.79 -11.65 18.16
C LEU A 267 -1.10 -10.84 19.25
N GLY A 268 -1.65 -9.69 19.63
CA GLY A 268 -1.16 -8.82 20.67
C GLY A 268 -0.72 -7.45 20.14
N THR A 269 -0.08 -6.70 21.03
CA THR A 269 0.43 -5.36 20.75
C THR A 269 1.95 -5.39 20.66
N ILE A 270 2.50 -4.77 19.61
CA ILE A 270 3.94 -4.65 19.34
C ILE A 270 4.32 -3.18 19.55
N ARG A 271 5.41 -2.90 20.25
CA ARG A 271 5.90 -1.51 20.39
C ARG A 271 6.71 -1.08 19.17
N GLY A 272 6.78 0.22 18.89
CA GLY A 272 7.54 0.75 17.76
C GLY A 272 9.00 0.29 17.73
N GLU A 273 9.69 0.33 18.87
CA GLU A 273 11.07 -0.17 19.03
C GLU A 273 11.27 -1.65 18.63
N GLU A 274 10.21 -2.45 18.65
CA GLU A 274 10.27 -3.86 18.26
C GLU A 274 10.17 -4.08 16.75
N PHE A 275 9.73 -3.08 15.98
CA PHE A 275 9.74 -3.13 14.52
C PHE A 275 11.18 -3.28 14.00
N LEU A 276 12.13 -2.61 14.66
CA LEU A 276 13.57 -2.67 14.36
C LEU A 276 14.19 -4.06 14.57
N LYS A 277 13.46 -5.03 15.13
CA LYS A 277 13.91 -6.44 15.18
C LYS A 277 13.81 -7.14 13.82
N GLN A 278 13.01 -6.60 12.91
CA GLN A 278 12.88 -7.04 11.53
C GLN A 278 13.26 -5.89 10.61
N ASP A 279 14.55 -5.63 10.58
CA ASP A 279 15.14 -4.50 9.88
C ASP A 279 16.25 -5.01 8.96
N TYR A 280 15.93 -5.24 7.69
CA TYR A 280 16.91 -5.70 6.74
C TYR A 280 17.71 -4.50 6.22
N THR A 281 19.03 -4.68 6.10
CA THR A 281 19.90 -3.69 5.48
C THR A 281 20.42 -4.26 4.17
N MET A 282 20.11 -3.58 3.06
CA MET A 282 20.66 -3.90 1.76
C MET A 282 22.19 -3.93 1.80
N THR A 283 22.79 -4.97 1.25
CA THR A 283 24.23 -5.15 1.20
C THR A 283 24.78 -4.85 -0.20
N ASP A 284 26.09 -4.63 -0.31
CA ASP A 284 26.76 -4.52 -1.61
C ASP A 284 26.57 -5.77 -2.48
N ALA A 285 26.35 -6.94 -1.87
CA ALA A 285 26.04 -8.16 -2.61
C ALA A 285 24.66 -8.08 -3.25
N ASP A 286 23.66 -7.56 -2.54
CA ASP A 286 22.32 -7.37 -3.08
C ASP A 286 22.30 -6.33 -4.20
N ALA A 287 23.05 -5.24 -4.04
CA ALA A 287 23.21 -4.23 -5.09
C ALA A 287 23.81 -4.83 -6.36
N ARG A 288 24.88 -5.63 -6.24
CA ARG A 288 25.46 -6.36 -7.39
C ARG A 288 24.47 -7.35 -8.00
N ASN A 289 23.75 -8.10 -7.17
CA ASN A 289 22.76 -9.07 -7.66
C ASN A 289 21.62 -8.38 -8.41
N LEU A 290 21.13 -7.25 -7.91
CA LEU A 290 20.13 -6.42 -8.58
C LEU A 290 20.66 -5.91 -9.93
N ALA A 291 21.90 -5.40 -9.98
CA ALA A 291 22.54 -5.00 -11.22
C ALA A 291 22.58 -6.15 -12.25
N TYR A 292 23.01 -7.35 -11.83
CA TYR A 292 23.04 -8.53 -12.71
C TYR A 292 21.65 -8.94 -13.19
N SER A 293 20.64 -8.93 -12.31
CA SER A 293 19.25 -9.20 -12.69
C SER A 293 18.76 -8.21 -13.74
N MET A 294 19.03 -6.91 -13.56
CA MET A 294 18.65 -5.88 -14.53
C MET A 294 19.35 -6.07 -15.88
N MET A 295 20.65 -6.40 -15.87
CA MET A 295 21.39 -6.72 -17.10
C MET A 295 20.79 -7.93 -17.84
N ASN A 296 20.31 -8.94 -17.10
CA ASN A 296 19.64 -10.10 -17.70
C ASN A 296 18.31 -9.73 -18.36
N VAL A 297 17.52 -8.83 -17.76
CA VAL A 297 16.29 -8.30 -18.38
C VAL A 297 16.63 -7.58 -19.69
N PHE A 298 17.60 -6.67 -19.69
CA PHE A 298 18.00 -5.98 -20.92
C PHE A 298 18.57 -6.93 -21.99
N TYR A 299 19.28 -7.98 -21.60
CA TYR A 299 19.73 -9.00 -22.53
C TYR A 299 18.54 -9.77 -23.13
N GLY A 300 17.56 -10.16 -22.32
CA GLY A 300 16.36 -10.86 -22.77
C GLY A 300 15.51 -10.04 -23.74
N ASP A 301 15.25 -8.78 -23.39
CA ASP A 301 14.30 -7.93 -24.11
C ASP A 301 14.93 -7.21 -25.32
N PHE A 302 16.20 -6.84 -25.23
CA PHE A 302 16.89 -6.01 -26.23
C PHE A 302 18.16 -6.64 -26.81
N GLY A 303 18.58 -7.80 -26.32
CA GLY A 303 19.81 -8.47 -26.79
C GLY A 303 21.10 -7.75 -26.40
N LEU A 304 21.05 -6.84 -25.41
CA LEU A 304 22.21 -6.05 -24.98
C LEU A 304 23.18 -6.91 -24.17
N LYS A 305 24.43 -6.99 -24.60
CA LYS A 305 25.47 -7.81 -23.95
C LYS A 305 26.14 -7.07 -22.81
N ALA A 306 26.33 -7.74 -21.67
CA ALA A 306 27.09 -7.18 -20.56
C ALA A 306 28.58 -6.99 -20.96
N ASP A 307 29.13 -5.79 -20.75
CA ASP A 307 30.55 -5.47 -20.99
C ASP A 307 31.06 -4.44 -19.97
N ASP A 308 31.82 -4.91 -18.98
CA ASP A 308 32.36 -4.11 -17.89
C ASP A 308 33.35 -3.04 -18.34
N SER A 309 33.94 -3.17 -19.53
CA SER A 309 34.85 -2.16 -20.07
C SER A 309 34.13 -0.82 -20.32
N LEU A 310 32.81 -0.83 -20.51
CA LEU A 310 31.99 0.37 -20.67
C LEU A 310 32.03 1.31 -19.45
N THR A 311 32.46 0.83 -18.28
CA THR A 311 32.71 1.69 -17.11
C THR A 311 33.72 2.80 -17.40
N SER A 312 34.63 2.64 -18.37
CA SER A 312 35.59 3.70 -18.74
C SER A 312 34.92 4.97 -19.28
N LEU A 313 33.64 4.91 -19.65
CA LEU A 313 32.84 6.07 -20.02
C LEU A 313 32.73 7.09 -18.86
N SER A 314 32.82 6.64 -17.58
CA SER A 314 32.89 7.56 -16.43
C SER A 314 34.11 8.48 -16.48
N ASP A 315 35.19 8.02 -17.12
CA ASP A 315 36.44 8.77 -17.29
C ASP A 315 36.46 9.56 -18.62
N GLY A 316 35.34 9.60 -19.36
CA GLY A 316 35.26 10.19 -20.69
C GLY A 316 35.99 9.39 -21.77
N ARG A 317 36.27 8.09 -21.54
CA ARG A 317 36.98 7.22 -22.48
C ARG A 317 36.04 6.17 -23.07
N LEU A 318 35.96 6.13 -24.41
CA LEU A 318 35.23 5.08 -25.12
C LEU A 318 36.10 3.81 -25.23
N PRO A 319 35.62 2.62 -24.80
CA PRO A 319 36.42 1.40 -24.90
C PRO A 319 36.68 1.01 -26.36
N LYS A 320 37.79 0.30 -26.58
CA LYS A 320 38.18 -0.15 -27.91
C LYS A 320 37.10 -1.10 -28.47
N GLY A 321 36.62 -0.80 -29.67
CA GLY A 321 35.60 -1.61 -30.35
C GLY A 321 34.22 -0.95 -30.39
N TYR A 322 34.00 0.09 -29.60
CA TYR A 322 32.78 0.90 -29.66
C TYR A 322 32.97 2.14 -30.55
N LYS A 323 31.92 2.50 -31.29
CA LYS A 323 31.83 3.73 -32.11
C LYS A 323 31.15 4.87 -31.36
N ALA A 324 30.29 4.55 -30.41
CA ALA A 324 29.59 5.49 -29.54
C ALA A 324 29.31 4.86 -28.18
N GLY A 325 29.16 5.70 -27.16
CA GLY A 325 28.77 5.28 -25.82
C GLY A 325 28.02 6.38 -25.07
N TRP A 326 27.18 5.96 -24.12
CA TRP A 326 26.33 6.83 -23.32
C TRP A 326 26.40 6.41 -21.86
N THR A 327 26.25 7.38 -20.97
CA THR A 327 26.10 7.15 -19.53
C THR A 327 24.78 7.75 -19.11
N TRP A 328 23.98 6.99 -18.37
CA TRP A 328 22.73 7.43 -17.78
C TRP A 328 22.71 7.05 -16.31
N GLY A 329 22.19 7.92 -15.45
CA GLY A 329 22.17 7.68 -14.01
C GLY A 329 20.91 8.22 -13.36
N VAL A 330 20.46 7.53 -12.32
CA VAL A 330 19.29 7.89 -11.52
C VAL A 330 19.52 7.55 -10.06
N THR A 331 18.99 8.38 -9.17
CA THR A 331 18.97 8.14 -7.72
C THR A 331 17.54 7.91 -7.30
N TYR A 332 17.28 6.74 -6.70
CA TYR A 332 16.02 6.42 -6.05
C TYR A 332 16.15 6.68 -4.55
N TYR A 333 15.60 7.80 -4.09
CA TYR A 333 15.67 8.22 -2.70
C TYR A 333 15.03 7.19 -1.78
N HIS A 334 15.76 6.84 -0.72
CA HIS A 334 15.37 5.89 0.33
C HIS A 334 15.12 4.44 -0.13
N LEU A 335 15.30 4.13 -1.40
CA LEU A 335 14.94 2.81 -1.92
C LEU A 335 15.84 1.69 -1.41
N ALA A 336 17.11 1.99 -1.08
CA ALA A 336 18.00 1.01 -0.46
C ALA A 336 17.56 0.66 0.97
N ASP A 337 16.88 1.58 1.66
CA ASP A 337 16.28 1.36 2.99
C ASP A 337 15.02 0.48 2.92
N TYR A 338 14.31 0.48 1.78
CA TYR A 338 13.11 -0.34 1.58
C TYR A 338 13.39 -1.71 0.98
N TYR A 339 14.57 -1.90 0.41
CA TYR A 339 14.91 -3.11 -0.32
C TYR A 339 14.91 -4.34 0.58
N HIS A 340 14.30 -5.42 0.10
CA HIS A 340 14.44 -6.75 0.69
C HIS A 340 14.64 -7.80 -0.42
N PRO A 341 15.58 -8.75 -0.28
CA PRO A 341 15.93 -9.71 -1.34
C PRO A 341 14.78 -10.65 -1.74
N PHE A 342 13.76 -10.82 -0.89
CA PHE A 342 12.55 -11.57 -1.25
C PHE A 342 11.78 -10.97 -2.42
N PHE A 343 11.97 -9.68 -2.71
CA PHE A 343 11.33 -8.98 -3.82
C PHE A 343 12.33 -8.64 -4.93
N GLN A 344 13.52 -9.25 -4.98
CA GLN A 344 14.58 -8.89 -5.93
C GLN A 344 14.10 -8.90 -7.39
N GLU A 345 13.32 -9.90 -7.77
CA GLU A 345 12.75 -10.03 -9.11
C GLU A 345 11.81 -8.86 -9.42
N GLN A 346 10.88 -8.57 -8.51
CA GLN A 346 9.92 -7.48 -8.69
C GLN A 346 10.61 -6.11 -8.72
N TYR A 347 11.61 -5.87 -7.86
CA TYR A 347 12.45 -4.68 -7.94
C TYR A 347 13.16 -4.56 -9.29
N THR A 348 13.67 -5.67 -9.82
CA THR A 348 14.38 -5.68 -11.10
C THR A 348 13.48 -5.21 -12.23
N GLU A 349 12.32 -5.85 -12.37
CA GLU A 349 11.35 -5.55 -13.44
C GLU A 349 10.82 -4.12 -13.31
N TRP A 350 10.42 -3.73 -12.09
CA TRP A 350 9.90 -2.40 -11.83
C TRP A 350 10.93 -1.32 -12.12
N LEU A 351 12.18 -1.46 -11.66
CA LEU A 351 13.24 -0.48 -11.94
C LEU A 351 13.51 -0.37 -13.44
N VAL A 352 13.61 -1.50 -14.16
CA VAL A 352 13.82 -1.48 -15.61
C VAL A 352 12.67 -0.79 -16.33
N SER A 353 11.43 -1.10 -15.98
CA SER A 353 10.23 -0.45 -16.52
C SER A 353 10.23 1.07 -16.28
N GLN A 354 10.51 1.50 -15.04
CA GLN A 354 10.61 2.91 -14.69
C GLN A 354 11.68 3.63 -15.51
N MET A 355 12.86 3.03 -15.71
CA MET A 355 13.92 3.62 -16.54
C MET A 355 13.50 3.71 -18.01
N LEU A 356 12.86 2.67 -18.56
CA LEU A 356 12.40 2.64 -19.95
C LEU A 356 11.27 3.62 -20.25
N SER A 357 10.52 4.05 -19.23
CA SER A 357 9.53 5.14 -19.36
C SER A 357 10.19 6.48 -19.74
N ASN A 358 11.49 6.64 -19.46
CA ASN A 358 12.26 7.81 -19.89
C ASN A 358 12.63 7.70 -21.38
N GLN A 359 12.11 8.62 -22.19
CA GLN A 359 12.30 8.62 -23.65
C GLN A 359 13.78 8.73 -24.07
N GLU A 360 14.59 9.50 -23.32
CA GLU A 360 16.00 9.67 -23.62
C GLU A 360 16.75 8.34 -23.42
N PHE A 361 16.57 7.73 -22.24
CA PHE A 361 17.17 6.44 -21.90
C PHE A 361 16.73 5.33 -22.87
N SER A 362 15.44 5.24 -23.16
CA SER A 362 14.89 4.30 -24.14
C SER A 362 15.54 4.47 -25.53
N SER A 363 15.81 5.72 -25.94
CA SER A 363 16.51 5.99 -27.20
C SER A 363 17.98 5.52 -27.20
N TYR A 364 18.66 5.51 -26.05
CA TYR A 364 20.02 4.99 -25.93
C TYR A 364 20.04 3.48 -25.97
N VAL A 365 19.10 2.82 -25.29
CA VAL A 365 18.91 1.36 -25.32
C VAL A 365 18.75 0.87 -26.77
N GLN A 366 17.87 1.51 -27.55
CA GLN A 366 17.62 1.15 -28.96
C GLN A 366 18.84 1.29 -29.90
N LYS A 367 19.80 2.16 -29.55
CA LYS A 367 21.01 2.42 -30.36
C LYS A 367 22.20 1.56 -29.92
N SER A 368 22.06 0.79 -28.86
CA SER A 368 23.15 0.08 -28.22
C SER A 368 23.13 -1.40 -28.56
N ASN A 369 24.28 -2.07 -28.41
CA ASN A 369 24.38 -3.53 -28.48
C ASN A 369 25.09 -4.15 -27.27
N SER A 370 25.61 -3.30 -26.39
CA SER A 370 26.18 -3.69 -25.11
C SER A 370 25.80 -2.71 -24.01
N LEU A 371 25.85 -3.17 -22.76
CA LEU A 371 25.61 -2.36 -21.59
C LEU A 371 26.44 -2.82 -20.39
N TRP A 372 26.54 -1.97 -19.38
CA TRP A 372 26.96 -2.33 -18.03
C TRP A 372 26.13 -1.55 -17.02
N ILE A 373 25.75 -2.17 -15.91
CA ILE A 373 24.98 -1.53 -14.84
C ILE A 373 25.77 -1.59 -13.55
N GLU A 374 25.91 -0.44 -12.90
CA GLU A 374 26.35 -0.32 -11.52
C GLU A 374 25.18 0.10 -10.64
N VAL A 375 24.96 -0.62 -9.55
CA VAL A 375 24.03 -0.25 -8.49
C VAL A 375 24.85 -0.01 -7.24
N LYS A 376 24.68 1.16 -6.61
CA LYS A 376 25.39 1.59 -5.40
C LYS A 376 24.41 2.00 -4.32
N ILE A 377 24.83 1.83 -3.07
CA ILE A 377 24.10 2.26 -1.89
C ILE A 377 24.78 3.53 -1.38
N GLU A 378 24.06 4.64 -1.37
CA GLU A 378 24.54 5.92 -0.85
C GLU A 378 23.67 6.35 0.33
N GLY A 379 24.09 6.00 1.55
CA GLY A 379 23.24 6.15 2.73
C GLY A 379 22.01 5.25 2.61
N ASN A 380 20.83 5.86 2.48
CA ASN A 380 19.56 5.15 2.31
C ASN A 380 19.12 5.09 0.84
N ASP A 381 19.85 5.73 -0.07
CA ASP A 381 19.46 5.89 -1.45
C ASP A 381 20.07 4.80 -2.33
N LEU A 382 19.33 4.40 -3.37
CA LEU A 382 19.81 3.49 -4.39
C LEU A 382 20.23 4.29 -5.62
N VAL A 383 21.51 4.25 -5.97
CA VAL A 383 22.05 4.94 -7.14
C VAL A 383 22.31 3.92 -8.24
N VAL A 384 21.64 4.09 -9.38
CA VAL A 384 21.80 3.23 -10.55
C VAL A 384 22.51 4.01 -11.65
N THR A 385 23.63 3.48 -12.13
CA THR A 385 24.37 4.03 -13.29
C THR A 385 24.42 2.98 -14.38
N ILE A 386 24.05 3.38 -15.59
CA ILE A 386 24.00 2.53 -16.77
C ILE A 386 24.95 3.10 -17.82
N TYR A 387 25.82 2.24 -18.31
CA TYR A 387 26.75 2.51 -19.40
C TYR A 387 26.28 1.74 -20.62
N LEU A 388 26.19 2.39 -21.77
CA LEU A 388 25.65 1.83 -23.00
C LEU A 388 26.66 2.01 -24.13
N GLY A 389 26.81 1.01 -24.99
CA GLY A 389 27.78 1.00 -26.08
C GLY A 389 27.19 0.54 -27.41
N SER A 390 27.58 1.20 -28.50
CA SER A 390 27.31 0.79 -29.88
C SER A 390 28.62 0.48 -30.61
N SER A 391 28.80 -0.77 -31.05
CA SER A 391 29.98 -1.23 -31.81
C SER A 391 29.92 -1.06 -33.32
#